data_AF-A0A2E9TVY8-F1
#
_entry.id   AF-A0A2E9TVY8-F1
#
_cell.length_a   1.000
_cell.length_b   1.000
_cell.length_c   1.000
_cell.angle_alpha   90.00
_cell.angle_beta   90.00
_cell.angle_gamma   90.00
#
_symmetry.space_group_name_H-M   'P 1'
#
loop_
_entity.id
_entity.type
_entity.pdbx_description
1 polymer ?
#
loop_
_entity_poly.entity_id
_entity_poly.type
_entity_poly.pdbx_seq_one_letter_code
_entity_poly.pdbx_strand_id
1 'polypeptide(L)'
;MNYYRKEMNTKLIMYLVPIFLLALSTVSCGNEDAEVFQQIQPSDTTYTLEDLKQMGFKKGKTYKVDELPDAESAYMGFWGLDPYDRHDYEIRIYPSHEIAVNVGKDYADEATGKRFEENRKNQRWKEGVKDRWQAQGVTDISGGASRQNNPRPTYPSWAIFGNVVMLCRGLDEEQSLERCDEFIQAITGKTQP
;
A
#
# COMPACT_ATOMS: atom_id res chain seq x y z
N MET A 1 -58.81 -36.32 31.68
CA MET A 1 -59.64 -35.63 32.68
C MET A 1 -59.06 -35.94 34.06
N ASN A 2 -58.21 -35.05 34.57
CA ASN A 2 -58.18 -34.59 35.96
C ASN A 2 -57.04 -33.60 36.14
N TYR A 3 -57.48 -32.38 36.37
CA TYR A 3 -56.76 -31.16 36.67
C TYR A 3 -56.21 -31.25 38.09
N TYR A 4 -54.95 -30.92 38.32
CA TYR A 4 -54.50 -30.41 39.62
C TYR A 4 -53.38 -29.38 39.42
N ARG A 5 -53.81 -28.12 39.31
CA ARG A 5 -53.00 -26.92 39.45
C ARG A 5 -52.76 -26.70 40.94
N LYS A 6 -51.51 -26.69 41.40
CA LYS A 6 -51.13 -26.16 42.71
C LYS A 6 -50.29 -24.91 42.49
N GLU A 7 -50.93 -23.76 42.70
CA GLU A 7 -50.23 -22.47 42.78
C GLU A 7 -49.54 -22.37 44.14
N MET A 8 -48.28 -21.91 44.14
CA MET A 8 -47.56 -21.56 45.35
C MET A 8 -46.87 -20.20 45.17
N ASN A 9 -47.62 -19.17 45.57
CA ASN A 9 -47.24 -17.95 46.31
C ASN A 9 -45.86 -17.31 46.04
N THR A 10 -45.90 -16.33 45.14
CA THR A 10 -44.86 -15.44 44.62
C THR A 10 -44.34 -14.35 45.59
N LYS A 11 -44.31 -14.53 46.92
CA LYS A 11 -43.98 -13.39 47.83
C LYS A 11 -43.03 -13.67 49.01
N LEU A 12 -42.33 -14.80 49.05
CA LEU A 12 -41.46 -15.11 50.20
C LEU A 12 -40.10 -15.74 49.84
N ILE A 13 -39.43 -15.20 48.81
CA ILE A 13 -38.00 -15.48 48.53
C ILE A 13 -37.27 -14.15 48.36
N MET A 14 -37.44 -13.28 49.36
CA MET A 14 -36.65 -12.07 49.51
C MET A 14 -35.87 -12.22 50.82
N TYR A 15 -34.57 -11.97 50.73
CA TYR A 15 -33.57 -11.97 51.81
C TYR A 15 -33.02 -13.35 52.22
N LEU A 16 -31.88 -13.73 51.63
CA LEU A 16 -30.71 -14.30 52.32
C LEU A 16 -29.62 -14.77 51.33
N VAL A 17 -29.11 -13.89 50.46
CA VAL A 17 -27.74 -14.03 49.91
C VAL A 17 -27.15 -12.63 49.72
N PRO A 18 -26.31 -12.14 50.65
CA PRO A 18 -25.60 -10.87 50.48
C PRO A 18 -24.26 -11.08 49.75
N ILE A 19 -23.99 -10.21 48.78
CA ILE A 19 -22.67 -9.62 48.48
C ILE A 19 -21.53 -10.62 48.18
N PHE A 20 -21.38 -10.98 46.89
CA PHE A 20 -20.06 -11.13 46.27
C PHE A 20 -20.22 -11.05 44.74
N LEU A 21 -20.03 -9.85 44.17
CA LEU A 21 -19.47 -9.65 42.82
C LEU A 21 -19.28 -8.14 42.64
N LEU A 22 -18.12 -7.73 43.15
CA LEU A 22 -17.51 -6.42 42.99
C LEU A 22 -17.04 -6.29 41.52
N ALA A 23 -17.44 -5.18 40.88
CA ALA A 23 -16.81 -4.53 39.74
C ALA A 23 -16.46 -5.37 38.49
N LEU A 24 -17.39 -5.47 37.54
CA LEU A 24 -17.02 -5.44 36.11
C LEU A 24 -16.92 -3.98 35.67
N SER A 25 -15.78 -3.35 35.94
CA SER A 25 -15.31 -2.26 35.08
C SER A 25 -14.77 -2.91 33.81
N THR A 26 -15.63 -3.05 32.79
CA THR A 26 -15.14 -3.27 31.43
C THR A 26 -14.34 -2.04 31.05
N VAL A 27 -13.02 -2.16 31.07
CA VAL A 27 -12.15 -1.28 30.30
C VAL A 27 -12.56 -1.50 28.85
N SER A 28 -13.37 -0.57 28.33
CA SER A 28 -13.54 -0.37 26.90
C SER A 28 -12.22 0.18 26.41
N CYS A 29 -11.27 -0.72 26.16
CA CYS A 29 -10.12 -0.40 25.32
C CYS A 29 -10.72 -0.12 23.95
N GLY A 30 -10.83 1.16 23.61
CA GLY A 30 -11.09 1.56 22.24
C GLY A 30 -9.93 1.01 21.42
N ASN A 31 -10.15 -0.11 20.75
CA ASN A 31 -9.41 -0.39 19.54
C ASN A 31 -9.89 0.66 18.55
N GLU A 32 -9.14 1.76 18.48
CA GLU A 32 -9.06 2.54 17.27
C GLU A 32 -8.49 1.55 16.26
N ASP A 33 -9.35 0.93 15.45
CA ASP A 33 -8.93 0.05 14.38
C ASP A 33 -8.07 0.90 13.44
N ALA A 34 -6.75 0.90 13.66
CA ALA A 34 -5.81 1.49 12.74
C ALA A 34 -6.01 0.74 11.41
N GLU A 35 -6.55 1.41 10.41
CA GLU A 35 -6.72 0.83 9.08
C GLU A 35 -5.34 0.41 8.57
N VAL A 36 -5.10 -0.90 8.52
CA VAL A 36 -3.86 -1.46 7.99
C VAL A 36 -3.83 -1.21 6.48
N PHE A 37 -2.77 -0.55 6.00
CA PHE A 37 -2.59 -0.30 4.57
C PHE A 37 -2.68 -1.60 3.78
N GLN A 38 -3.60 -1.65 2.81
CA GLN A 38 -3.73 -2.77 1.89
C GLN A 38 -2.91 -2.49 0.64
N GLN A 39 -1.91 -3.33 0.39
CA GLN A 39 -1.04 -3.23 -0.78
C GLN A 39 -1.79 -3.37 -2.12
N ILE A 40 -2.94 -4.05 -2.11
CA ILE A 40 -3.87 -4.14 -3.25
C ILE A 40 -5.21 -3.61 -2.78
N GLN A 41 -5.62 -2.47 -3.32
CA GLN A 41 -6.89 -1.82 -2.99
C GLN A 41 -7.88 -2.03 -4.15
N PRO A 42 -8.99 -2.74 -3.94
CA PRO A 42 -9.99 -2.98 -4.98
C PRO A 42 -10.58 -1.67 -5.51
N SER A 43 -10.54 -1.48 -6.82
CA SER A 43 -11.13 -0.32 -7.48
C SER A 43 -11.27 -0.59 -8.98
N ASP A 44 -12.42 -0.29 -9.56
CA ASP A 44 -12.64 -0.39 -11.01
C ASP A 44 -12.19 0.87 -11.76
N THR A 45 -11.66 1.88 -11.05
CA THR A 45 -11.21 3.12 -11.67
C THR A 45 -9.95 2.89 -12.51
N THR A 46 -9.99 3.41 -13.74
CA THR A 46 -8.84 3.42 -14.64
C THR A 46 -8.21 4.80 -14.70
N TYR A 47 -6.89 4.84 -14.56
CA TYR A 47 -6.08 6.04 -14.65
C TYR A 47 -5.18 6.01 -15.88
N THR A 48 -4.94 7.20 -16.41
CA THR A 48 -4.00 7.48 -17.49
C THR A 48 -2.81 8.28 -16.96
N LEU A 49 -1.75 8.41 -17.76
CA LEU A 49 -0.64 9.31 -17.41
C LEU A 49 -1.11 10.77 -17.20
N GLU A 50 -2.14 11.23 -17.91
CA GLU A 50 -2.63 12.60 -17.77
C GLU A 50 -3.34 12.81 -16.43
N ASP A 51 -4.01 11.81 -15.89
CA ASP A 51 -4.59 11.88 -14.53
C ASP A 51 -3.49 11.98 -13.47
N LEU A 52 -2.40 11.23 -13.65
CA LEU A 52 -1.22 11.32 -12.77
C LEU A 52 -0.58 12.71 -12.85
N LYS A 53 -0.46 13.29 -14.04
CA LYS A 53 0.08 14.65 -14.21
C LYS A 53 -0.80 15.71 -13.55
N GLN A 54 -2.12 15.52 -13.54
CA GLN A 54 -3.06 16.44 -12.88
C GLN A 54 -2.83 16.51 -11.36
N MET A 55 -2.49 15.38 -10.71
CA MET A 55 -2.08 15.38 -9.30
C MET A 55 -0.62 15.82 -9.07
N GLY A 56 0.09 16.23 -10.13
CA GLY A 56 1.45 16.78 -10.05
C GLY A 56 2.58 15.77 -10.32
N PHE A 57 2.26 14.53 -10.72
CA PHE A 57 3.30 13.54 -11.08
C PHE A 57 4.14 14.05 -12.25
N LYS A 58 5.46 14.06 -12.08
CA LYS A 58 6.38 14.46 -13.14
C LYS A 58 7.03 13.23 -13.75
N LYS A 59 6.61 12.89 -14.96
CA LYS A 59 7.23 11.84 -15.78
C LYS A 59 8.68 12.21 -16.11
N GLY A 60 9.62 11.36 -15.72
CA GLY A 60 11.02 11.43 -16.13
C GLY A 60 11.28 10.61 -17.40
N LYS A 61 11.08 9.30 -17.32
CA LYS A 61 11.39 8.34 -18.39
C LYS A 61 10.14 7.53 -18.77
N THR A 62 10.05 7.18 -20.06
CA THR A 62 9.07 6.21 -20.55
C THR A 62 9.79 4.89 -20.81
N TYR A 63 9.25 3.79 -20.31
CA TYR A 63 9.76 2.45 -20.52
C TYR A 63 9.08 1.79 -21.72
N LYS A 64 9.81 0.93 -22.43
CA LYS A 64 9.22 0.02 -23.43
C LYS A 64 8.53 -1.13 -22.71
N VAL A 65 7.30 -1.42 -23.10
CA VAL A 65 6.45 -2.45 -22.49
C VAL A 65 6.33 -3.71 -23.35
N ASP A 66 7.08 -3.82 -24.45
CA ASP A 66 7.02 -4.97 -25.36
C ASP A 66 7.25 -6.33 -24.66
N GLU A 67 8.02 -6.34 -23.56
CA GLU A 67 8.33 -7.52 -22.73
C GLU A 67 7.67 -7.45 -21.33
N LEU A 68 6.70 -6.56 -21.13
CA LEU A 68 5.88 -6.48 -19.92
C LEU A 68 4.44 -6.83 -20.29
N PRO A 69 4.00 -8.09 -20.04
CA PRO A 69 2.70 -8.56 -20.49
C PRO A 69 1.54 -7.68 -20.05
N ASP A 70 0.63 -7.41 -21.00
CA ASP A 70 -0.62 -6.66 -20.82
C ASP A 70 -0.49 -5.22 -20.30
N ALA A 71 0.72 -4.70 -20.10
CA ALA A 71 0.91 -3.31 -19.73
C ALA A 71 0.69 -2.40 -20.95
N GLU A 72 -0.14 -1.37 -20.80
CA GLU A 72 -0.36 -0.35 -21.84
C GLU A 72 0.79 0.65 -21.86
N SER A 73 1.31 0.99 -20.68
CA SER A 73 2.46 1.89 -20.54
C SER A 73 3.16 1.76 -19.21
N ALA A 74 4.43 2.17 -19.17
CA ALA A 74 5.20 2.24 -17.94
C ALA A 74 6.14 3.46 -17.92
N TYR A 75 6.31 4.05 -16.75
CA TYR A 75 7.02 5.30 -16.55
C TYR A 75 7.87 5.28 -15.29
N MET A 76 9.04 5.90 -15.36
CA MET A 76 9.73 6.41 -14.18
C MET A 76 9.37 7.88 -14.03
N GLY A 77 9.05 8.31 -12.82
CA GLY A 77 8.84 9.72 -12.53
C GLY A 77 8.94 9.97 -11.05
N PHE A 78 8.56 11.17 -10.64
CA PHE A 78 8.62 11.54 -9.24
C PHE A 78 7.41 12.38 -8.85
N TRP A 79 7.02 12.24 -7.59
CA TRP A 79 5.90 12.93 -6.98
C TRP A 79 6.10 13.05 -5.46
N GLY A 80 5.41 13.99 -4.84
CA GLY A 80 5.39 14.21 -3.40
C GLY A 80 4.45 15.35 -3.07
N LEU A 81 3.92 15.37 -1.85
CA LEU A 81 3.06 16.43 -1.35
C LEU A 81 3.81 17.77 -1.28
N ASP A 82 5.07 17.74 -0.84
CA ASP A 82 5.97 18.88 -0.88
C ASP A 82 6.71 18.92 -2.24
N PRO A 83 6.64 20.01 -3.02
CA PRO A 83 7.39 20.13 -4.26
C PRO A 83 8.92 20.06 -4.11
N TYR A 84 9.43 20.27 -2.90
CA TYR A 84 10.84 20.16 -2.51
C TYR A 84 11.20 18.79 -1.93
N ASP A 85 10.21 17.99 -1.51
CA ASP A 85 10.40 16.61 -1.06
C ASP A 85 9.59 15.65 -1.92
N ARG A 86 10.23 15.15 -2.98
CA ARG A 86 9.61 14.24 -3.96
C ARG A 86 10.41 12.97 -4.05
N HIS A 87 9.69 11.90 -4.33
CA HIS A 87 10.25 10.56 -4.37
C HIS A 87 10.02 9.93 -5.73
N ASP A 88 10.93 9.04 -6.10
CA ASP A 88 10.82 8.31 -7.36
C ASP A 88 9.72 7.25 -7.26
N TYR A 89 9.01 7.08 -8.37
CA TYR A 89 8.06 6.01 -8.59
C TYR A 89 8.33 5.37 -9.94
N GLU A 90 8.13 4.06 -10.00
CA GLU A 90 7.84 3.40 -11.26
C GLU A 90 6.35 3.08 -11.32
N ILE A 91 5.69 3.63 -12.34
CA ILE A 91 4.26 3.49 -12.58
C ILE A 91 4.07 2.59 -13.79
N ARG A 92 3.20 1.59 -13.68
CA ARG A 92 2.79 0.72 -14.78
C ARG A 92 1.27 0.76 -14.88
N ILE A 93 0.76 1.10 -16.06
CA ILE A 93 -0.67 1.23 -16.33
C ILE A 93 -1.11 0.01 -17.13
N TYR A 94 -2.12 -0.68 -16.62
CA TYR A 94 -2.78 -1.82 -17.27
C TYR A 94 -4.18 -1.41 -17.77
N PRO A 95 -4.88 -2.22 -18.57
CA PRO A 95 -6.22 -1.88 -19.04
C PRO A 95 -7.27 -1.91 -17.91
N SER A 96 -7.04 -2.69 -16.84
CA SER A 96 -7.96 -2.81 -15.72
C SER A 96 -7.26 -3.21 -14.42
N HIS A 97 -7.98 -3.09 -13.30
CA HIS A 97 -7.52 -3.59 -12.00
C HIS A 97 -7.29 -5.11 -12.00
N GLU A 98 -8.20 -5.87 -12.61
CA GLU A 98 -8.08 -7.32 -12.72
C GLU A 98 -6.76 -7.72 -13.40
N ILE A 99 -6.39 -7.04 -14.50
CA ILE A 99 -5.13 -7.33 -15.20
C ILE A 99 -3.93 -6.87 -14.37
N ALA A 100 -4.00 -5.69 -13.73
CA ALA A 100 -2.95 -5.22 -12.83
C ALA A 100 -2.67 -6.23 -11.71
N VAL A 101 -3.70 -6.84 -11.12
CA VAL A 101 -3.59 -7.85 -10.07
C VAL A 101 -3.12 -9.20 -10.62
N ASN A 102 -3.74 -9.71 -11.67
CA ASN A 102 -3.48 -11.06 -12.18
C ASN A 102 -2.14 -11.19 -12.91
N VAL A 103 -1.68 -10.10 -13.54
CA VAL A 103 -0.46 -10.07 -14.35
C VAL A 103 0.58 -9.16 -13.74
N GLY A 104 0.21 -7.89 -13.51
CA GLY A 104 1.17 -6.86 -13.10
C GLY A 104 1.82 -7.09 -11.73
N LYS A 105 1.07 -7.67 -10.78
CA LYS A 105 1.53 -7.99 -9.42
C LYS A 105 2.82 -8.80 -9.41
N ASP A 106 2.88 -9.90 -10.14
CA ASP A 106 4.04 -10.80 -10.09
C ASP A 106 5.29 -10.15 -10.69
N TYR A 107 5.13 -9.31 -11.71
CA TYR A 107 6.22 -8.50 -12.26
C TYR A 107 6.64 -7.35 -11.33
N ALA A 108 5.75 -6.85 -10.47
CA ALA A 108 6.09 -5.83 -9.48
C ALA A 108 6.88 -6.45 -8.34
N ASP A 109 6.38 -7.56 -7.80
CA ASP A 109 7.04 -8.35 -6.75
C ASP A 109 8.46 -8.78 -7.15
N GLU A 110 8.65 -9.23 -8.39
CA GLU A 110 9.96 -9.57 -8.94
C GLU A 110 10.92 -8.37 -9.01
N ALA A 111 10.38 -7.16 -9.18
CA ALA A 111 11.09 -5.92 -9.45
C ALA A 111 11.34 -5.04 -8.21
N THR A 112 10.89 -5.48 -7.03
CA THR A 112 11.04 -4.76 -5.76
C THR A 112 11.79 -5.56 -4.70
N GLY A 113 12.33 -4.83 -3.72
CA GLY A 113 12.81 -5.39 -2.46
C GLY A 113 13.82 -6.54 -2.63
N LYS A 114 13.78 -7.47 -1.67
CA LYS A 114 14.73 -8.58 -1.59
C LYS A 114 14.67 -9.51 -2.82
N ARG A 115 13.48 -9.74 -3.37
CA ARG A 115 13.30 -10.59 -4.56
C ARG A 115 14.03 -10.00 -5.77
N PHE A 116 13.95 -8.68 -5.96
CA PHE A 116 14.73 -8.01 -7.00
C PHE A 116 16.23 -8.06 -6.75
N GLU A 117 16.67 -7.86 -5.51
CA GLU A 117 18.09 -7.92 -5.14
C GLU A 117 18.71 -9.29 -5.49
N GLU A 118 18.01 -10.38 -5.14
CA GLU A 118 18.46 -11.75 -5.39
C GLU A 118 18.38 -12.12 -6.88
N ASN A 119 17.37 -11.60 -7.61
CA ASN A 119 17.09 -12.00 -9.00
C ASN A 119 17.39 -10.90 -10.05
N ARG A 120 18.17 -9.87 -9.71
CA ARG A 120 18.39 -8.70 -10.58
C ARG A 120 18.85 -9.04 -12.00
N LYS A 121 19.73 -10.04 -12.14
CA LYS A 121 20.34 -10.41 -13.42
C LYS A 121 19.40 -11.21 -14.33
N ASN A 122 18.35 -11.82 -13.77
CA ASN A 122 17.45 -12.73 -14.49
C ASN A 122 15.99 -12.25 -14.44
N GLN A 123 15.80 -10.93 -14.39
CA GLN A 123 14.47 -10.33 -14.50
C GLN A 123 13.85 -10.69 -15.85
N ARG A 124 12.57 -11.08 -15.83
CA ARG A 124 11.78 -11.36 -17.04
C ARG A 124 11.63 -10.11 -17.89
N TRP A 125 11.35 -8.97 -17.24
CA TRP A 125 11.29 -7.68 -17.89
C TRP A 125 12.55 -6.86 -17.59
N LYS A 126 13.44 -6.75 -18.59
CA LYS A 126 14.79 -6.16 -18.42
C LYS A 126 14.81 -4.63 -18.50
N GLU A 127 13.81 -4.02 -19.12
CA GLU A 127 13.69 -2.57 -19.16
C GLU A 127 13.52 -2.03 -17.72
N GLY A 128 14.22 -0.94 -17.40
CA GLY A 128 14.21 -0.35 -16.06
C GLY A 128 15.09 -1.02 -15.00
N VAL A 129 15.69 -2.20 -15.24
CA VAL A 129 16.51 -2.91 -14.21
C VAL A 129 17.65 -2.06 -13.64
N LYS A 130 18.28 -1.21 -14.47
CA LYS A 130 19.32 -0.28 -13.99
C LYS A 130 18.75 0.83 -13.09
N ASP A 131 17.55 1.30 -13.39
CA ASP A 131 16.90 2.40 -12.67
C ASP A 131 16.37 1.92 -11.30
N ARG A 132 15.97 0.64 -11.22
CA ARG A 132 15.56 -0.06 -9.99
C ARG A 132 16.73 -0.44 -9.06
N TRP A 133 17.98 -0.22 -9.47
CA TRP A 133 19.17 -0.55 -8.69
C TRP A 133 20.03 0.68 -8.49
N GLN A 134 19.83 1.36 -7.37
CA GLN A 134 20.56 2.57 -7.03
C GLN A 134 21.21 2.42 -5.66
N ALA A 135 22.37 3.04 -5.50
CA ALA A 135 22.94 3.14 -4.17
C ALA A 135 22.17 4.16 -3.35
N GLN A 136 21.95 3.82 -2.08
CA GLN A 136 21.30 4.74 -1.15
C GLN A 136 22.37 5.33 -0.24
N GLY A 137 22.37 6.66 -0.15
CA GLY A 137 23.12 7.37 0.87
C GLY A 137 22.97 8.87 0.73
N VAL A 138 22.38 9.41 1.78
CA VAL A 138 21.99 10.79 2.10
C VAL A 138 20.91 11.42 1.24
N THR A 139 19.68 11.32 1.77
CA THR A 139 18.78 12.46 2.08
C THR A 139 18.89 13.63 1.10
N ASP A 140 17.85 13.84 0.31
CA ASP A 140 17.25 15.16 0.12
C ASP A 140 18.17 16.29 -0.39
N ILE A 141 19.29 15.93 -1.02
CA ILE A 141 20.22 16.89 -1.60
C ILE A 141 20.13 16.77 -3.11
N SER A 142 19.45 17.75 -3.68
CA SER A 142 19.67 18.23 -5.05
C SER A 142 21.17 18.50 -5.26
N GLY A 143 21.93 17.50 -5.68
CA GLY A 143 23.36 17.66 -5.87
C GLY A 143 24.01 16.38 -6.36
N GLY A 144 24.46 16.39 -7.63
CA GLY A 144 25.21 15.29 -8.22
C GLY A 144 26.56 15.10 -7.52
N ALA A 145 26.61 14.33 -6.45
CA ALA A 145 27.82 13.67 -5.93
C ALA A 145 27.48 12.90 -4.63
N SER A 146 26.93 11.70 -4.75
CA SER A 146 27.07 10.71 -3.68
C SER A 146 27.39 9.37 -4.34
N ARG A 147 28.69 9.10 -4.52
CA ARG A 147 29.16 7.76 -4.87
C ARG A 147 28.94 6.89 -3.65
N GLN A 148 27.77 6.26 -3.54
CA GLN A 148 27.44 5.46 -2.37
C GLN A 148 27.97 4.02 -2.54
N ASN A 149 28.55 3.49 -1.46
CA ASN A 149 29.28 2.22 -1.46
C ASN A 149 28.39 0.98 -1.23
N ASN A 150 27.06 1.11 -1.20
CA ASN A 150 26.16 -0.02 -1.04
C ASN A 150 24.92 0.10 -1.93
N PRO A 151 24.96 -0.42 -3.16
CA PRO A 151 23.82 -0.41 -4.04
C PRO A 151 22.71 -1.35 -3.57
N ARG A 152 21.45 -0.91 -3.68
CA ARG A 152 20.28 -1.68 -3.23
C ARG A 152 19.07 -1.42 -4.15
N PRO A 153 17.95 -2.15 -3.99
CA PRO A 153 16.74 -1.84 -4.73
C PRO A 153 16.27 -0.39 -4.46
N THR A 154 15.91 0.33 -5.52
CA THR A 154 15.34 1.70 -5.44
C THR A 154 13.96 1.65 -4.77
N TYR A 155 13.19 0.60 -5.04
CA TYR A 155 11.84 0.39 -4.58
C TYR A 155 11.78 -0.82 -3.64
N PRO A 156 11.66 -0.61 -2.32
CA PRO A 156 11.49 -1.72 -1.38
C PRO A 156 10.18 -2.48 -1.56
N SER A 157 9.09 -1.77 -1.91
CA SER A 157 7.76 -2.34 -2.08
C SER A 157 7.00 -1.72 -3.26
N TRP A 158 5.78 -2.21 -3.46
CA TRP A 158 4.85 -1.81 -4.52
C TRP A 158 3.41 -1.79 -3.98
N ALA A 159 2.49 -1.12 -4.67
CA ALA A 159 1.06 -1.21 -4.42
C ALA A 159 0.26 -1.24 -5.73
N ILE A 160 -1.01 -1.64 -5.65
CA ILE A 160 -1.96 -1.65 -6.76
C ILE A 160 -3.23 -0.92 -6.34
N PHE A 161 -3.62 0.07 -7.14
CA PHE A 161 -4.91 0.74 -7.01
C PHE A 161 -5.48 1.04 -8.39
N GLY A 162 -6.74 0.67 -8.61
CA GLY A 162 -7.32 0.71 -9.95
C GLY A 162 -6.50 -0.13 -10.91
N ASN A 163 -6.27 0.39 -12.11
CA ASN A 163 -5.40 -0.22 -13.13
C ASN A 163 -3.90 0.13 -12.99
N VAL A 164 -3.48 0.78 -11.90
CA VAL A 164 -2.10 1.24 -11.70
C VAL A 164 -1.37 0.31 -10.75
N VAL A 165 -0.22 -0.18 -11.21
CA VAL A 165 0.80 -0.80 -10.35
C VAL A 165 1.90 0.23 -10.12
N MET A 166 2.19 0.54 -8.87
CA MET A 166 3.18 1.53 -8.48
C MET A 166 4.26 0.89 -7.61
N LEU A 167 5.53 1.13 -7.95
CA LEU A 167 6.68 0.79 -7.12
C LEU A 167 7.16 2.09 -6.48
N CYS A 168 7.21 2.14 -5.15
CA CYS A 168 7.39 3.37 -4.40
C CYS A 168 8.77 3.40 -3.74
N ARG A 169 9.52 4.50 -3.92
CA ARG A 169 10.86 4.60 -3.32
C ARG A 169 10.75 4.61 -1.80
N GLY A 170 11.66 3.95 -1.10
CA GLY A 170 11.67 3.85 0.36
C GLY A 170 13.07 3.57 0.90
N LEU A 171 13.33 3.95 2.15
CA LEU A 171 14.48 3.41 2.89
C LEU A 171 14.27 1.93 3.22
N ASP A 172 13.03 1.52 3.43
CA ASP A 172 12.56 0.18 3.75
C ASP A 172 11.14 -0.01 3.20
N GLU A 173 10.56 -1.19 3.47
CA GLU A 173 9.22 -1.57 3.04
C GLU A 173 8.14 -0.68 3.64
N GLU A 174 8.26 -0.33 4.93
CA GLU A 174 7.31 0.52 5.65
C GLU A 174 7.20 1.90 5.00
N GLN A 175 8.31 2.61 4.85
CA GLN A 175 8.32 3.92 4.20
C GLN A 175 7.89 3.85 2.73
N SER A 176 8.21 2.75 2.04
CA SER A 176 7.77 2.53 0.65
C SER A 176 6.25 2.44 0.57
N LEU A 177 5.61 1.70 1.47
CA LEU A 177 4.16 1.55 1.52
C LEU A 177 3.45 2.82 1.97
N GLU A 178 4.00 3.59 2.92
CA GLU A 178 3.49 4.92 3.30
C GLU A 178 3.40 5.84 2.08
N ARG A 179 4.46 5.90 1.27
CA ARG A 179 4.49 6.70 0.04
C ARG A 179 3.54 6.21 -1.04
N CYS A 180 3.34 4.89 -1.14
CA CYS A 180 2.31 4.34 -2.01
C CYS A 180 0.92 4.79 -1.54
N ASP A 181 0.66 4.80 -0.23
CA ASP A 181 -0.62 5.25 0.32
C ASP A 181 -0.85 6.74 0.05
N GLU A 182 0.14 7.61 0.30
CA GLU A 182 0.07 9.03 -0.02
C GLU A 182 -0.25 9.28 -1.50
N PHE A 183 0.37 8.50 -2.40
CA PHE A 183 0.11 8.58 -3.82
C PHE A 183 -1.36 8.20 -4.15
N ILE A 184 -1.88 7.13 -3.54
CA ILE A 184 -3.26 6.67 -3.72
C ILE A 184 -4.25 7.70 -3.16
N GLN A 185 -3.97 8.27 -1.99
CA GLN A 185 -4.76 9.35 -1.40
C GLN A 185 -4.84 10.56 -2.35
N ALA A 186 -3.71 10.97 -2.90
CA ALA A 186 -3.65 12.10 -3.83
C ALA A 186 -4.38 11.85 -5.15
N ILE A 187 -4.22 10.67 -5.78
CA ILE A 187 -4.90 10.36 -7.05
C ILE A 187 -6.41 10.16 -6.89
N THR A 188 -6.87 9.83 -5.67
CA THR A 188 -8.30 9.71 -5.36
C THR A 188 -8.94 11.02 -4.93
N GLY A 189 -8.16 12.10 -4.81
CA GLY A 189 -8.64 13.38 -4.27
C GLY A 189 -9.02 13.32 -2.79
N LYS A 190 -8.62 12.26 -2.08
CA LYS A 190 -8.73 12.16 -0.63
C LYS A 190 -7.48 12.79 -0.03
N THR A 191 -7.42 14.10 0.08
CA THR A 191 -6.35 14.72 0.88
C THR A 191 -6.65 14.48 2.36
N GLN A 192 -5.67 13.94 3.09
CA GLN A 192 -5.67 13.89 4.56
C GLN A 192 -5.95 15.32 5.11
N PRO A 193 -6.79 15.47 6.16
CA PRO A 193 -7.13 16.78 6.73
C PRO A 193 -5.93 17.56 7.24
#